data_AF-A0A2G1Z9J5-F1
#
_entry.id   AF-A0A2G1Z9J5-F1
#
_cell.length_a   1.000
_cell.length_b   1.000
_cell.length_c   1.000
_cell.angle_alpha   90.00
_cell.angle_beta   90.00
_cell.angle_gamma   90.00
#
_symmetry.space_group_name_H-M   'P 1'
#
loop_
_entity.id
_entity.type
_entity.pdbx_description
1 polymer ?
#
loop_
_entity_poly.entity_id
_entity_poly.type
_entity_poly.pdbx_seq_one_letter_code
_entity_poly.pdbx_strand_id
1 'polypeptide(L)'
;MPDRIDPKIYAQALENFRRVLAATEIKTIKPEAALEVSSDSRANKEAVAFANDNLEIQAQKSKHRRHEQTMDMFAKGFKCIFWAAIVCILAVAFVWVWHLIAPDNWHFVSPERLEKINQTLFGGVISSLVTGYAKNHLK
;
A
#
# COMPACT_ATOMS: atom_id res chain seq x y z
N MET A 1 -2.97 69.44 52.88
CA MET A 1 -4.29 69.69 52.25
C MET A 1 -4.26 68.99 50.90
N PRO A 2 -4.96 67.86 50.71
CA PRO A 2 -4.96 67.20 49.41
C PRO A 2 -5.91 67.93 48.45
N ASP A 3 -5.38 68.23 47.26
CA ASP A 3 -6.03 68.96 46.18
C ASP A 3 -7.40 68.37 45.81
N ARG A 4 -8.41 69.25 45.75
CA ARG A 4 -9.70 68.92 45.16
C ARG A 4 -9.49 68.69 43.67
N ILE A 5 -9.49 67.42 43.28
CA ILE A 5 -9.48 67.03 41.87
C ILE A 5 -10.73 67.63 41.18
N ASP A 6 -10.49 68.36 40.10
CA ASP A 6 -11.50 69.17 39.42
C ASP A 6 -12.64 68.27 38.87
N PRO A 7 -13.91 68.53 39.23
CA PRO A 7 -15.05 67.67 38.86
C PRO A 7 -15.22 67.47 37.35
N LYS A 8 -14.68 68.39 36.53
CA LYS A 8 -14.71 68.27 35.06
C LYS A 8 -13.88 67.09 34.55
N ILE A 9 -12.76 66.78 35.22
CA ILE A 9 -11.88 65.68 34.83
C ILE A 9 -12.59 64.34 35.05
N TYR A 10 -13.34 64.21 36.16
CA TYR A 10 -14.14 63.01 36.42
C TYR A 10 -15.27 62.81 35.41
N ALA A 11 -15.95 63.89 35.03
CA ALA A 11 -17.02 63.83 34.04
C ALA A 11 -16.48 63.34 32.68
N GLN A 12 -15.33 63.87 32.26
CA GLN A 12 -14.69 63.47 31.00
C GLN A 12 -14.16 62.02 31.04
N ALA A 13 -13.60 61.59 32.18
CA ALA A 13 -13.17 60.21 32.38
C ALA A 13 -14.36 59.23 32.31
N LEU A 14 -15.49 59.57 32.92
CA LEU A 14 -16.71 58.76 32.88
C LEU A 14 -17.29 58.66 31.46
N GLU A 15 -17.27 59.73 30.69
CA GLU A 15 -17.74 59.70 29.31
C GLU A 15 -16.84 58.82 28.42
N ASN A 16 -15.52 58.92 28.57
CA ASN A 16 -14.58 58.05 27.87
C ASN A 16 -14.77 56.57 28.27
N PHE A 17 -14.99 56.29 29.55
CA PHE A 17 -15.24 54.94 30.03
C PHE A 17 -16.54 54.36 29.47
N ARG A 18 -17.60 55.17 29.39
CA ARG A 18 -18.86 54.79 28.73
C ARG A 18 -18.69 54.50 27.24
N ARG A 19 -17.87 55.29 26.53
CA ARG A 19 -17.57 55.03 25.10
C ARG A 19 -16.79 53.72 24.92
N VAL A 20 -15.83 53.42 25.80
CA VAL A 20 -15.10 52.15 25.77
C VAL A 20 -16.06 50.99 26.05
N LEU A 21 -16.89 51.08 27.09
CA LEU A 21 -17.86 50.03 27.42
C LEU A 21 -18.88 49.81 26.30
N ALA A 22 -19.40 50.87 25.68
CA ALA A 22 -20.29 50.76 24.51
C ALA A 22 -19.57 50.16 23.28
N ALA A 23 -18.28 50.44 23.10
CA ALA A 23 -17.47 49.79 22.06
C ALA A 23 -17.09 48.34 22.41
N THR A 24 -17.24 47.92 23.67
CA THR A 24 -16.98 46.54 24.13
C THR A 24 -18.24 45.67 24.11
N GLU A 25 -19.39 46.18 23.68
CA GLU A 25 -20.53 45.36 23.28
C GLU A 25 -20.14 44.53 22.05
N ILE A 26 -19.56 43.36 22.34
CA ILE A 26 -19.73 42.10 21.63
C ILE A 26 -19.63 42.29 20.11
N LYS A 27 -18.39 42.41 19.61
CA LYS A 27 -18.06 41.74 18.35
C LYS A 27 -18.37 40.27 18.60
N THR A 28 -19.60 39.88 18.30
CA THR A 28 -20.01 38.50 18.11
C THR A 28 -19.03 37.98 17.08
N ILE A 29 -18.02 37.25 17.57
CA ILE A 29 -17.18 36.41 16.74
C ILE A 29 -18.19 35.46 16.11
N LYS A 30 -18.56 35.74 14.86
CA LYS A 30 -19.32 34.82 14.02
C LYS A 30 -18.57 33.49 14.14
N PRO A 31 -19.16 32.41 14.69
CA PRO A 31 -18.49 31.12 14.70
C PRO A 31 -18.56 30.57 13.26
N GLU A 32 -17.87 31.21 12.33
CA GLU A 32 -17.62 30.73 10.97
C GLU A 32 -16.33 29.92 10.97
N ALA A 33 -16.34 28.94 11.86
CA ALA A 33 -15.59 27.72 11.80
C ALA A 33 -16.19 26.90 12.94
N ALA A 34 -17.33 26.27 12.69
CA ALA A 34 -17.49 24.93 13.20
C ALA A 34 -16.22 24.20 12.75
N LEU A 35 -15.20 24.18 13.63
CA LEU A 35 -14.21 23.12 13.60
C LEU A 35 -15.08 21.88 13.67
N GLU A 36 -15.30 21.28 12.50
CA GLU A 36 -15.76 19.92 12.46
C GLU A 36 -14.77 19.21 13.37
N VAL A 37 -15.26 18.81 14.54
CA VAL A 37 -14.66 17.72 15.28
C VAL A 37 -14.86 16.55 14.34
N SER A 38 -14.02 16.50 13.30
CA SER A 38 -13.79 15.34 12.48
C SER A 38 -13.32 14.37 13.53
N SER A 39 -14.26 13.53 13.98
CA SER A 39 -13.98 12.40 14.82
C SER A 39 -13.21 11.44 13.94
N ASP A 40 -11.97 11.82 13.63
CA ASP A 40 -11.11 11.04 12.79
C ASP A 40 -10.85 9.79 13.60
N SER A 41 -11.53 8.72 13.19
CA SER A 41 -11.46 7.43 13.84
C SER A 41 -10.00 6.99 13.93
N ARG A 42 -9.13 7.47 13.03
CA ARG A 42 -7.69 7.25 13.06
C ARG A 42 -7.03 8.00 14.20
N ALA A 43 -7.31 9.29 14.37
CA ALA A 43 -6.77 10.10 15.48
C ALA A 43 -7.18 9.54 16.86
N ASN A 44 -8.44 9.11 17.02
CA ASN A 44 -8.89 8.49 18.27
C ASN A 44 -8.23 7.12 18.51
N LYS A 45 -8.04 6.31 17.46
CA LYS A 45 -7.30 5.03 17.56
C LYS A 45 -5.84 5.25 17.90
N GLU A 46 -5.22 6.29 17.34
CA GLU A 46 -3.84 6.67 17.64
C GLU A 46 -3.73 7.13 19.09
N ALA A 47 -4.58 8.04 19.56
CA ALA A 47 -4.59 8.49 20.95
C ALA A 47 -4.78 7.33 21.96
N VAL A 48 -5.67 6.37 21.66
CA VAL A 48 -5.86 5.17 22.49
C VAL A 48 -4.67 4.22 22.42
N ALA A 49 -3.98 4.12 21.28
CA ALA A 49 -2.76 3.34 21.15
C ALA A 49 -1.59 3.98 21.91
N PHE A 50 -1.48 5.32 21.90
CA PHE A 50 -0.52 6.09 22.69
C PHE A 50 -0.77 5.93 24.20
N ALA A 51 -2.03 5.98 24.64
CA ALA A 51 -2.37 5.84 26.06
C ALA A 51 -2.11 4.44 26.63
N ASN A 52 -2.04 3.41 25.78
CA ASN A 52 -1.87 2.02 26.20
C ASN A 52 -0.43 1.51 26.24
N ASP A 53 0.58 2.38 26.01
CA ASP A 53 2.03 2.06 26.05
C ASP A 53 2.46 0.84 25.19
N ASN A 54 1.58 0.42 24.26
CA ASN A 54 1.71 -0.81 23.46
C ASN A 54 2.33 -0.53 22.09
N LEU A 55 2.89 0.67 21.91
CA LEU A 55 3.44 1.14 20.65
C LEU A 55 4.72 0.40 20.28
N GLU A 56 5.56 0.03 21.25
CA GLU A 56 6.80 -0.68 20.98
C GLU A 56 6.55 -2.11 20.51
N ILE A 57 5.60 -2.81 21.15
CA ILE A 57 5.18 -4.17 20.75
C ILE A 57 4.48 -4.13 19.38
N GLN A 58 3.63 -3.12 19.11
CA GLN A 58 3.03 -2.93 17.78
C GLN A 58 4.05 -2.52 16.72
N ALA A 59 5.05 -1.70 17.06
CA ALA A 59 6.12 -1.31 16.15
C ALA A 59 6.98 -2.51 15.77
N GLN A 60 7.33 -3.37 16.73
CA GLN A 60 8.07 -4.61 16.44
C GLN A 60 7.23 -5.59 15.62
N LYS A 61 5.95 -5.80 15.97
CA LYS A 61 5.03 -6.65 15.17
C LYS A 61 4.82 -6.11 13.74
N SER A 62 4.73 -4.79 13.57
CA SER A 62 4.55 -4.18 12.24
C SER A 62 5.82 -4.24 11.39
N LYS A 63 7.02 -4.21 11.98
CA LYS A 63 8.28 -4.40 11.27
C LYS A 63 8.40 -5.81 10.68
N HIS A 64 8.07 -6.85 11.45
CA HIS A 64 8.06 -8.23 10.95
C HIS A 64 6.99 -8.44 9.87
N ARG A 65 5.79 -7.91 10.10
CA ARG A 65 4.68 -8.00 9.14
C ARG A 65 4.98 -7.33 7.80
N ARG A 66 5.74 -6.23 7.76
CA ARG A 66 6.11 -5.56 6.50
C ARG A 66 7.06 -6.41 5.65
N HIS A 67 8.01 -7.09 6.30
CA HIS A 67 8.96 -7.95 5.58
C HIS A 67 8.29 -9.23 5.08
N GLU A 68 7.37 -9.80 5.86
CA GLU A 68 6.57 -10.95 5.42
C GLU A 68 5.67 -10.59 4.23
N GLN A 69 5.04 -9.41 4.24
CA GLN A 69 4.18 -8.97 3.14
C GLN A 69 4.91 -8.84 1.80
N THR A 70 6.16 -8.38 1.79
CA THR A 70 6.92 -8.30 0.53
C THR A 70 7.29 -9.69 0.03
N MET A 71 7.73 -10.58 0.92
CA MET A 71 8.02 -11.97 0.57
C MET A 71 6.77 -12.72 0.10
N ASP A 72 5.61 -12.45 0.67
CA ASP A 72 4.32 -13.02 0.24
C ASP A 72 3.93 -12.57 -1.17
N MET A 73 4.18 -11.30 -1.50
CA MET A 73 3.96 -10.79 -2.86
C MET A 73 4.89 -11.48 -3.87
N PHE A 74 6.16 -11.69 -3.52
CA PHE A 74 7.08 -12.46 -4.35
C PHE A 74 6.65 -13.92 -4.48
N ALA A 75 6.29 -14.59 -3.39
CA ALA A 75 5.83 -15.97 -3.39
C ALA A 75 4.56 -16.14 -4.26
N LYS A 76 3.62 -15.19 -4.18
CA LYS A 76 2.43 -15.15 -5.03
C LYS A 76 2.79 -14.88 -6.49
N GLY A 77 3.72 -13.97 -6.76
CA GLY A 77 4.24 -13.68 -8.09
C GLY A 77 4.92 -14.89 -8.74
N PHE A 78 5.82 -15.55 -8.02
CA PHE A 78 6.47 -16.79 -8.45
C PHE A 78 5.46 -17.89 -8.75
N LYS A 79 4.44 -18.06 -7.89
CA LYS A 79 3.35 -19.02 -8.15
C LYS A 79 2.63 -18.71 -9.46
N CYS A 80 2.33 -17.44 -9.74
CA CYS A 80 1.70 -17.03 -10.99
C CYS A 80 2.58 -17.35 -12.22
N ILE A 81 3.86 -16.97 -12.18
CA ILE A 81 4.81 -17.21 -13.26
C ILE A 81 5.01 -18.71 -13.48
N PHE A 82 5.09 -19.50 -12.41
CA PHE A 82 5.23 -20.94 -12.49
C PHE A 82 4.04 -21.59 -13.21
N TRP A 83 2.81 -21.21 -12.84
CA TRP A 83 1.62 -21.69 -13.54
C TRP A 83 1.55 -21.22 -15.00
N ALA A 84 1.93 -19.97 -15.28
CA ALA A 84 2.01 -19.47 -16.64
C ALA A 84 3.01 -20.28 -17.49
N ALA A 85 4.18 -20.61 -16.93
CA ALA A 85 5.18 -21.44 -17.59
C ALA A 85 4.64 -22.87 -17.87
N ILE A 86 3.95 -23.48 -16.91
CA ILE A 86 3.30 -24.79 -17.11
C ILE A 86 2.28 -24.72 -18.25
N VAL A 87 1.41 -23.71 -18.25
CA VAL A 87 0.39 -23.54 -19.30
C VAL A 87 1.05 -23.37 -20.67
N CYS A 88 2.13 -22.57 -20.76
CA CYS A 88 2.90 -22.43 -21.99
C CYS A 88 3.50 -23.76 -22.47
N ILE A 89 4.11 -24.55 -21.58
CA ILE A 89 4.68 -25.86 -21.94
C ILE A 89 3.57 -26.80 -22.41
N LEU A 90 2.44 -26.84 -21.72
CA LEU A 90 1.29 -27.66 -22.11
C LEU A 90 0.71 -27.23 -23.46
N ALA A 91 0.64 -25.93 -23.74
CA ALA A 91 0.19 -25.41 -25.03
C ALA A 91 1.12 -25.86 -26.16
N VAL A 92 2.45 -25.77 -25.97
CA VAL A 92 3.43 -26.23 -26.96
C VAL A 92 3.33 -27.75 -27.16
N ALA A 93 3.23 -28.52 -26.07
CA ALA A 93 3.04 -29.97 -26.15
C ALA A 93 1.73 -30.34 -26.86
N PHE A 94 0.65 -29.61 -26.61
CA PHE A 94 -0.64 -29.82 -27.26
C PHE A 94 -0.56 -29.54 -28.76
N VAL A 95 0.04 -28.41 -29.16
CA VAL A 95 0.26 -28.08 -30.57
C VAL A 95 1.11 -29.16 -31.26
N TRP A 96 2.12 -29.68 -30.57
CA TRP A 96 2.97 -30.74 -31.07
C TRP A 96 2.22 -32.07 -31.27
N VAL A 97 1.44 -32.51 -30.27
CA VAL A 97 0.60 -33.71 -30.38
C VAL A 97 -0.45 -33.55 -31.46
N TRP A 98 -1.08 -32.37 -31.53
CA TRP A 98 -2.05 -32.05 -32.58
C TRP A 98 -1.41 -32.16 -33.97
N HIS A 99 -0.19 -31.65 -34.13
CA HIS A 99 0.55 -31.74 -35.39
C HIS A 99 0.84 -33.19 -35.79
N LEU A 100 1.17 -34.08 -34.83
CA LEU A 100 1.39 -35.50 -35.12
C LEU A 100 0.13 -36.24 -35.59
N ILE A 101 -1.06 -35.77 -35.19
CA ILE A 101 -2.35 -36.39 -35.54
C ILE A 101 -2.93 -35.77 -36.82
N ALA A 102 -2.60 -34.51 -37.12
CA ALA A 102 -3.13 -33.79 -38.26
C ALA A 102 -2.63 -34.39 -39.59
N PRO A 103 -3.51 -34.50 -40.62
CA PRO A 103 -3.10 -34.96 -41.94
C PRO A 103 -2.16 -33.93 -42.60
N ASP A 104 -1.27 -34.39 -43.50
CA ASP A 104 -0.19 -33.60 -44.14
C ASP A 104 -0.63 -32.23 -44.69
N ASN A 105 -1.89 -32.10 -45.08
CA ASN A 105 -2.47 -30.88 -45.63
C ASN A 105 -2.60 -29.73 -44.59
N TRP A 106 -2.47 -30.03 -43.30
CA TRP A 106 -2.58 -29.07 -42.18
C TRP A 106 -1.25 -28.83 -41.45
N HIS A 107 -0.12 -29.24 -42.05
CA HIS A 107 1.21 -28.92 -41.53
C HIS A 107 1.52 -27.42 -41.66
N PHE A 108 1.09 -26.65 -40.65
CA PHE A 108 1.37 -25.21 -40.54
C PHE A 108 2.83 -24.92 -40.13
N VAL A 109 3.58 -25.94 -39.69
CA VAL A 109 4.92 -25.82 -39.12
C VAL A 109 5.92 -26.55 -40.02
N SER A 110 6.91 -25.82 -40.53
CA SER A 110 8.03 -26.40 -41.30
C SER A 110 8.80 -27.42 -40.45
N PRO A 111 9.26 -28.55 -41.03
CA PRO A 111 10.01 -29.60 -40.31
C PRO A 111 11.22 -29.06 -39.53
N GLU A 112 11.90 -28.03 -40.05
CA GLU A 112 13.04 -27.37 -39.38
C GLU A 112 12.67 -26.71 -38.04
N ARG A 113 11.44 -26.23 -37.90
CA ARG A 113 10.96 -25.59 -36.66
C ARG A 113 10.53 -26.64 -35.64
N LEU A 114 10.08 -27.79 -36.11
CA LEU A 114 9.65 -28.91 -35.30
C LEU A 114 10.84 -29.55 -34.56
N GLU A 115 11.97 -29.67 -35.24
CA GLU A 115 13.21 -30.16 -34.63
C GLU A 115 13.69 -29.24 -33.50
N LYS A 116 13.64 -27.92 -33.69
CA LYS A 116 13.97 -26.94 -32.65
C LYS A 116 13.03 -27.02 -31.45
N ILE A 117 11.73 -27.23 -31.67
CA ILE A 117 10.74 -27.43 -30.60
C ILE A 117 11.08 -28.71 -29.81
N ASN A 118 11.36 -29.81 -30.50
CA ASN A 118 11.77 -31.06 -29.86
C ASN A 118 13.04 -30.90 -29.03
N GLN A 119 14.10 -30.31 -29.58
CA GLN A 119 15.35 -30.08 -28.85
C GLN A 119 15.14 -29.21 -27.61
N THR A 120 14.29 -28.19 -27.70
CA THR A 120 14.01 -27.29 -26.56
C THR A 120 13.20 -27.99 -25.47
N LEU A 121 12.15 -28.72 -25.85
CA LEU A 121 11.31 -29.49 -24.91
C LEU A 121 12.11 -30.60 -24.23
N PHE A 122 12.69 -31.50 -25.02
CA PHE A 122 13.43 -32.64 -24.48
C PHE A 122 14.73 -32.19 -23.80
N GLY A 123 15.47 -31.24 -24.38
CA GLY A 123 16.69 -30.70 -23.78
C GLY A 123 16.43 -30.01 -22.45
N GLY A 124 15.34 -29.24 -22.32
CA GLY A 124 14.95 -28.60 -21.06
C GLY A 124 14.51 -29.59 -19.98
N VAL A 125 13.66 -30.56 -20.35
CA VAL A 125 13.16 -31.59 -19.42
C VAL A 125 14.29 -32.51 -18.97
N ILE A 126 15.12 -33.01 -19.89
CA ILE A 126 16.25 -33.89 -19.58
C ILE A 126 17.27 -33.14 -18.73
N SER A 127 17.63 -31.90 -19.08
CA SER A 127 18.54 -31.08 -18.26
C SER A 127 18.03 -30.90 -16.82
N SER A 128 16.72 -30.70 -16.66
CA SER A 128 16.09 -30.54 -15.34
C SER A 128 16.12 -31.84 -14.54
N LEU A 129 15.82 -32.97 -15.17
CA LEU A 129 15.87 -34.31 -14.55
C LEU A 129 17.30 -34.70 -14.17
N VAL A 130 18.27 -34.50 -15.06
CA VAL A 130 19.69 -34.79 -14.82
C VAL A 130 20.22 -33.92 -13.67
N THR A 131 19.91 -32.63 -13.67
CA THR A 131 20.32 -31.73 -12.57
C THR A 131 19.71 -32.16 -11.24
N GLY A 132 18.42 -32.55 -11.23
CA GLY A 132 17.75 -33.06 -10.03
C GLY A 132 18.34 -34.38 -9.53
N TYR A 133 18.61 -35.32 -10.44
CA TYR A 133 19.24 -36.60 -10.11
C TYR A 133 20.67 -36.42 -9.59
N ALA A 134 21.49 -35.61 -10.27
CA ALA A 134 22.85 -35.29 -9.86
C ALA A 134 22.87 -34.67 -8.46
N LYS A 135 22.01 -33.68 -8.17
CA LYS A 135 21.93 -33.04 -6.84
C LYS A 135 21.55 -34.02 -5.72
N ASN A 136 20.76 -35.05 -6.03
CA ASN A 136 20.28 -36.03 -5.06
C ASN A 136 21.21 -37.23 -4.87
N HIS A 137 22.16 -37.49 -5.80
CA HIS A 137 23.04 -38.67 -5.75
C HIS A 137 24.54 -38.34 -5.74
N LEU A 138 24.97 -37.11 -6.06
CA LEU A 138 26.36 -36.63 -5.92
C LEU A 138 26.57 -35.86 -4.60
N LYS A 139 25.84 -36.24 -3.55
CA LYS A 139 26.04 -35.71 -2.20
C LYS A 139 26.91 -36.63 -1.38
#